data_AF-A0A935YR80-F1
#
_entry.id   AF-A0A935YR80-F1
#
_cell.length_a   1.000
_cell.length_b   1.000
_cell.length_c   1.000
_cell.angle_alpha   90.00
_cell.angle_beta   90.00
_cell.angle_gamma   90.00
#
_symmetry.space_group_name_H-M   'P 1'
#
loop_
_entity.id
_entity.type
_entity.pdbx_description
1 polymer ?
#
loop_
_entity_poly.entity_id
_entity_poly.type
_entity_poly.pdbx_seq_one_letter_code
_entity_poly.pdbx_strand_id
1 'polypeptide(L)'
;MNALTATQAPIAYVATVERDHPIVALWGPQSRVLVRQLFKERPDISLHALMSALSAARVVVAHTPYDPFFNINRASDLEAAERIARSAGSL
;
A
#
# COMPACT_ATOMS: atom_id res chain seq x y z
N MET A 1 -11.66 -15.27 -12.88
CA MET A 1 -11.77 -15.12 -11.41
C MET A 1 -10.57 -15.80 -10.78
N ASN A 2 -9.57 -15.04 -10.35
CA ASN A 2 -8.43 -15.62 -9.61
C ASN A 2 -8.88 -15.91 -8.19
N ALA A 3 -8.59 -17.10 -7.68
CA ALA A 3 -8.89 -17.47 -6.31
C ALA A 3 -8.12 -16.57 -5.34
N LEU A 4 -8.81 -15.99 -4.36
CA LEU A 4 -8.18 -15.24 -3.27
C LEU A 4 -7.52 -16.25 -2.32
N THR A 5 -6.21 -16.38 -2.40
CA THR A 5 -5.44 -17.22 -1.46
C THR A 5 -5.30 -16.48 -0.14
N ALA A 6 -5.86 -17.03 0.93
CA ALA A 6 -5.67 -16.49 2.27
C ALA A 6 -4.19 -16.66 2.69
N THR A 7 -3.58 -15.58 3.15
CA THR A 7 -2.22 -15.57 3.71
C THR A 7 -2.29 -15.45 5.23
N GLN A 8 -1.39 -16.14 5.94
CA GLN A 8 -1.22 -16.00 7.39
C GLN A 8 -0.28 -14.86 7.77
N ALA A 9 0.18 -14.06 6.79
CA ALA A 9 1.03 -12.91 7.08
C ALA A 9 0.31 -11.93 8.03
N PRO A 10 1.02 -11.39 9.05
CA PRO A 10 0.41 -10.46 10.02
C PRO A 10 0.05 -9.12 9.40
N ILE A 11 0.61 -8.80 8.22
CA ILE A 11 0.38 -7.59 7.47
C ILE A 11 0.30 -7.96 5.99
N ALA A 12 -0.58 -7.29 5.25
CA ALA A 12 -0.59 -7.31 3.79
C ALA A 12 -0.57 -5.88 3.26
N TYR A 13 0.21 -5.58 2.23
CA TYR A 13 0.26 -4.26 1.62
C TYR A 13 0.02 -4.32 0.12
N VAL A 14 -0.51 -3.23 -0.42
CA VAL A 14 -0.89 -3.16 -1.83
C VAL A 14 0.31 -2.81 -2.71
N ALA A 15 0.33 -3.37 -3.90
CA ALA A 15 1.19 -2.94 -4.98
C ALA A 15 0.41 -2.88 -6.30
N THR A 16 0.76 -1.92 -7.14
CA THR A 16 0.44 -1.97 -8.57
C THR A 16 1.62 -2.60 -9.33
N VAL A 17 1.48 -2.77 -10.64
CA VAL A 17 2.58 -3.30 -11.48
C VAL A 17 3.83 -2.40 -11.39
N GLU A 18 3.62 -1.09 -11.28
CA GLU A 18 4.68 -0.09 -11.37
C GLU A 18 5.29 0.26 -10.01
N ARG A 19 4.53 0.14 -8.91
CA ARG A 19 5.00 0.57 -7.59
C ARG A 19 4.35 -0.15 -6.42
N ASP A 20 5.08 -0.17 -5.32
CA ASP A 20 4.59 -0.63 -4.02
C ASP A 20 3.94 0.53 -3.25
N HIS A 21 2.86 0.23 -2.54
CA HIS A 21 2.11 1.16 -1.70
C HIS A 21 2.10 0.69 -0.25
N PRO A 22 3.25 0.67 0.45
CA PRO A 22 3.34 0.06 1.77
C PRO A 22 2.52 0.79 2.84
N ILE A 23 2.11 2.05 2.60
CA ILE A 23 1.18 2.79 3.46
C ILE A 23 -0.25 2.22 3.35
N VAL A 24 -0.62 1.74 2.17
CA VAL A 24 -1.90 1.09 1.92
C VAL A 24 -1.79 -0.38 2.31
N ALA A 25 -2.09 -0.66 3.57
CA ALA A 25 -1.90 -1.98 4.14
C ALA A 25 -3.06 -2.38 5.06
N LEU A 26 -3.34 -3.69 5.08
CA LEU A 26 -4.16 -4.35 6.08
C LEU A 26 -3.25 -4.82 7.21
N TRP A 27 -3.55 -4.38 8.43
CA TRP A 27 -2.79 -4.68 9.63
C TRP A 27 -3.55 -5.66 10.51
N GLY A 28 -3.03 -6.89 10.64
CA GLY A 28 -3.59 -7.87 11.56
C GLY A 28 -3.38 -7.44 13.03
N PRO A 29 -4.23 -7.85 13.98
CA PRO A 29 -4.15 -7.40 15.37
C PRO A 29 -2.79 -7.64 16.04
N GLN A 30 -2.10 -8.72 15.68
CA GLN A 30 -0.77 -9.07 16.23
C GLN A 30 0.36 -8.14 15.74
N SER A 31 0.16 -7.43 14.63
CA SER A 31 1.17 -6.54 14.04
C SER A 31 1.61 -5.43 15.00
N ARG A 32 0.71 -4.95 15.88
CA ARG A 32 1.01 -3.89 16.84
C ARG A 32 2.20 -4.23 17.75
N VAL A 33 2.27 -5.46 18.25
CA VAL A 33 3.34 -5.89 19.16
C VAL A 33 4.66 -5.96 18.40
N LEU A 34 4.64 -6.56 17.22
CA LEU A 34 5.81 -6.74 16.36
C LEU A 34 6.39 -5.40 15.89
N VAL A 35 5.53 -4.49 15.41
CA VAL A 35 5.91 -3.14 14.98
C VAL A 35 6.52 -2.35 16.14
N ARG A 36 5.90 -2.40 17.32
CA ARG A 36 6.42 -1.70 18.50
C ARG A 36 7.79 -2.22 18.92
N GLN A 37 8.02 -3.52 18.86
CA GLN A 37 9.33 -4.10 19.15
C GLN A 37 10.37 -3.63 18.13
N LEU A 38 10.04 -3.70 16.84
CA LEU A 38 10.91 -3.25 15.76
C LEU A 38 11.30 -1.77 15.88
N PHE A 39 10.36 -0.88 16.22
CA PHE A 39 10.68 0.54 16.42
C PHE A 39 11.57 0.81 17.64
N LYS A 40 11.55 -0.06 18.66
CA LYS A 40 12.50 0.07 19.79
C LYS A 40 13.93 -0.29 19.36
N GLU A 41 14.05 -1.31 18.51
CA GLU A 41 15.34 -1.80 18.02
C GLU A 41 15.90 -0.93 16.88
N ARG A 42 15.00 -0.39 16.04
CA ARG A 42 15.30 0.39 14.84
C ARG A 42 14.32 1.57 14.71
N PRO A 43 14.54 2.68 15.45
CA PRO A 43 13.58 3.79 15.48
C PRO A 43 13.37 4.47 14.12
N ASP A 44 14.39 4.47 13.26
CA ASP A 44 14.37 5.11 11.94
C ASP A 44 14.09 4.13 10.79
N ILE A 45 13.51 2.96 11.08
CA ILE A 45 13.21 1.96 10.05
C ILE A 45 12.26 2.52 8.99
N SER A 46 12.66 2.43 7.72
CA SER A 46 11.78 2.82 6.61
C SER A 46 10.59 1.88 6.50
N LEU A 47 9.46 2.37 5.98
CA LEU A 47 8.27 1.54 5.87
C LEU A 47 8.48 0.32 4.96
N HIS A 48 9.27 0.45 3.89
CA HIS A 48 9.60 -0.68 3.02
C HIS A 48 10.45 -1.74 3.75
N ALA A 49 11.44 -1.30 4.55
CA ALA A 49 12.22 -2.20 5.39
C ALA A 49 11.38 -2.86 6.49
N LEU A 50 10.39 -2.15 7.05
CA LEU A 50 9.44 -2.70 8.01
C LEU A 50 8.58 -3.81 7.38
N MET A 51 8.00 -3.57 6.20
CA MET A 51 7.20 -4.57 5.48
C MET A 51 8.01 -5.84 5.20
N SER A 52 9.26 -5.67 4.74
CA SER A 52 10.18 -6.78 4.51
C SER A 52 10.52 -7.53 5.80
N ALA A 53 10.86 -6.81 6.89
CA ALA A 53 11.21 -7.41 8.18
C ALA A 53 10.05 -8.21 8.82
N LEU A 54 8.81 -7.82 8.54
CA LEU A 54 7.61 -8.49 9.04
C LEU A 54 7.04 -9.53 8.07
N SER A 55 7.75 -9.83 6.97
CA SER A 55 7.29 -10.74 5.92
C SER A 55 5.86 -10.41 5.45
N ALA A 56 5.59 -9.12 5.27
CA ALA A 56 4.27 -8.65 4.86
C ALA A 56 3.90 -9.22 3.48
N ALA A 57 2.65 -9.63 3.31
CA ALA A 57 2.16 -10.13 2.04
C ALA A 57 1.96 -8.99 1.05
N ARG A 58 2.62 -9.07 -0.11
CA ARG A 58 2.45 -8.12 -1.21
C ARG A 58 1.25 -8.52 -2.06
N VAL A 59 0.25 -7.63 -2.16
CA VAL A 59 -1.00 -7.86 -2.91
C VAL A 59 -1.00 -7.01 -4.17
N VAL A 60 -0.90 -7.66 -5.33
CA VAL A 60 -0.90 -6.97 -6.63
C VAL A 60 -2.33 -6.73 -7.10
N VAL A 61 -2.64 -5.48 -7.45
CA VAL A 61 -3.95 -5.05 -7.93
C VAL A 61 -3.86 -4.36 -9.29
N ALA A 62 -4.96 -4.38 -10.04
CA ALA A 62 -5.07 -3.67 -11.30
C ALA A 62 -5.02 -2.15 -11.10
N HIS A 63 -4.45 -1.43 -12.06
CA HIS A 63 -4.25 0.02 -12.03
C HIS A 63 -4.82 0.70 -13.29
N THR A 64 -5.74 0.04 -14.00
CA THR A 64 -6.36 0.55 -15.22
C THR A 64 -7.81 0.96 -14.96
N PRO A 65 -8.26 2.10 -15.51
CA PRO A 65 -7.52 3.05 -16.34
C PRO A 65 -6.53 3.94 -15.57
N TYR A 66 -6.63 3.98 -14.23
CA TYR A 66 -5.75 4.78 -13.37
C TYR A 66 -5.37 4.00 -12.10
N ASP A 67 -4.24 4.36 -11.48
CA ASP A 67 -3.83 3.83 -10.18
C ASP A 67 -4.85 4.25 -9.10
N PRO A 68 -5.59 3.31 -8.48
CA PRO A 68 -6.56 3.64 -7.44
C PRO A 68 -5.90 4.17 -6.15
N PHE A 69 -4.58 4.06 -6.03
CA PHE A 69 -3.77 4.61 -4.94
C PHE A 69 -2.91 5.79 -5.39
N PHE A 70 -3.30 6.49 -6.46
CA PHE A 70 -2.68 7.75 -6.86
C PHE A 70 -2.62 8.72 -5.67
N ASN A 71 -1.42 9.18 -5.31
CA ASN A 71 -1.19 10.05 -4.17
C ASN A 71 -0.70 11.42 -4.62
N ILE A 72 -1.30 12.47 -4.08
CA ILE A 72 -0.96 13.87 -4.38
C ILE A 72 0.07 14.32 -3.35
N ASN A 73 1.31 14.54 -3.78
CA ASN A 73 2.39 15.02 -2.90
C ASN A 73 2.83 16.44 -3.25
N ARG A 74 2.66 16.84 -4.52
CA ARG A 74 3.07 18.13 -5.08
C ARG A 74 1.88 18.83 -5.69
N ALA A 75 1.96 20.16 -5.82
CA ALA A 75 0.95 20.95 -6.52
C ALA A 75 0.72 20.47 -7.97
N SER A 76 1.78 20.03 -8.66
CA SER A 76 1.69 19.44 -10.00
C SER A 76 0.82 18.17 -10.08
N ASP A 77 0.69 17.44 -8.97
CA ASP A 77 -0.10 16.20 -8.94
C ASP A 77 -1.61 16.51 -8.94
N LEU A 78 -2.01 17.74 -8.56
CA LEU A 78 -3.42 18.17 -8.55
C LEU A 78 -4.00 18.19 -9.95
N GLU A 79 -3.27 18.70 -10.95
CA GLU A 79 -3.75 18.72 -12.34
C GLU A 79 -4.03 17.32 -12.88
N ALA A 80 -3.22 16.32 -12.47
CA ALA A 80 -3.46 14.93 -12.80
C ALA A 80 -4.67 14.36 -12.04
N ALA A 81 -4.78 14.62 -10.73
CA ALA A 81 -5.91 14.19 -9.92
C ALA A 81 -7.24 14.74 -10.43
N GLU A 82 -7.27 16.03 -10.82
CA GLU A 82 -8.45 16.66 -11.39
C GLU A 82 -8.87 16.04 -12.73
N ARG A 83 -7.90 15.70 -13.60
CA ARG A 83 -8.19 14.97 -14.84
C ARG A 83 -8.83 13.61 -14.53
N ILE A 84 -8.26 12.85 -13.59
CA ILE A 84 -8.81 11.56 -13.14
C ILE A 84 -10.24 11.75 -12.60
N ALA A 85 -10.47 12.73 -11.74
CA ALA A 85 -11.78 12.99 -11.13
C ALA A 85 -12.85 13.34 -12.17
N ARG A 86 -12.53 14.20 -13.16
CA ARG A 86 -13.45 14.53 -14.26
C ARG A 86 -13.79 13.31 -15.13
N SER A 87 -12.81 12.46 -15.40
CA SER A 87 -13.01 11.22 -16.17
C SER A 87 -13.77 10.15 -15.39
N ALA A 88 -13.60 10.08 -14.06
CA ALA A 88 -14.29 9.11 -13.20
C ALA A 88 -15.76 9.50 -12.90
N GLY A 89 -16.10 10.79 -13.00
CA GLY A 89 -17.46 11.30 -12.76
C GLY A 89 -18.41 11.19 -13.96
N SER A 90 -17.98 10.63 -15.09
CA SER A 90 -18.81 10.40 -16.29
C SER A 90 -19.43 9.00 -16.31
N LEU A 91 -19.92 8.52 -15.15
CA LEU A 91 -20.67 7.27 -15.02
C LEU A 91 -22.14 7.46 -15.41
#